data_AF-A0A925M0R7-F1
#
_entry.id   AF-A0A925M0R7-F1
#
_cell.length_a   1.000
_cell.length_b   1.000
_cell.length_c   1.000
_cell.angle_alpha   90.00
_cell.angle_beta   90.00
_cell.angle_gamma   90.00
#
_symmetry.space_group_name_H-M   'P 1'
#
loop_
_entity.id
_entity.type
_entity.pdbx_description
1 polymer ?
#
loop_
_entity_poly.entity_id
_entity_poly.type
_entity_poly.pdbx_seq_one_letter_code
_entity_poly.pdbx_strand_id
1 'polypeptide(L)' 'MERKQWGITKLYNEYFHEPTSQLYKLHAKLDALVLQAYRFTADDDLLEKLLALNLELAAKEKRGEAVIGPWAPTQ' A
#
# COMPACT_ATOMS: atom_id res chain seq x y z
N MET A 1 15.02 6.53 22.10
CA MET A 1 13.71 5.87 22.17
C MET A 1 13.83 4.70 23.13
N GLU A 2 13.08 4.70 24.22
CA GLU A 2 13.05 3.54 25.12
C GLU A 2 12.60 2.30 24.37
N ARG A 3 13.33 1.19 24.53
CA ARG A 3 12.95 -0.10 23.96
C ARG A 3 11.76 -0.67 24.75
N LYS A 4 10.57 -0.18 24.44
CA LYS A 4 9.33 -0.79 24.93
C LYS A 4 9.25 -2.20 24.33
N GLN A 5 9.21 -3.23 25.18
CA GLN A 5 9.01 -4.62 24.76
C GLN A 5 7.56 -4.86 24.35
N TRP A 6 7.08 -4.11 23.37
CA TRP A 6 5.73 -4.22 22.87
C TRP A 6 5.72 -5.18 21.69
N GLY A 7 4.78 -6.13 21.71
CA GLY A 7 4.45 -6.90 20.52
C GLY A 7 3.87 -6.00 19.43
N ILE A 8 3.95 -6.45 18.18
CA ILE A 8 3.51 -5.68 17.00
C ILE A 8 2.06 -5.22 17.15
N THR A 9 1.15 -6.08 17.64
CA THR A 9 -0.25 -5.73 17.87
C THR A 9 -0.41 -4.52 18.79
N LYS A 10 0.31 -4.50 19.93
CA LYS A 10 0.26 -3.39 20.88
C LYS A 10 0.87 -2.12 20.30
N LEU A 11 1.97 -2.25 19.56
CA LEU A 11 2.59 -1.13 18.87
C LEU A 11 1.62 -0.44 17.90
N TYR A 12 0.92 -1.23 17.07
CA TYR A 12 -0.03 -0.68 16.10
C TYR A 12 -1.26 -0.10 16.78
N ASN A 13 -1.86 -0.78 17.75
CA ASN A 13 -3.05 -0.26 18.44
C ASN A 13 -2.79 1.11 19.10
N GLU A 14 -1.63 1.27 19.73
CA GLU A 14 -1.30 2.49 20.47
C GLU A 14 -0.80 3.63 19.57
N TYR A 15 0.03 3.32 18.56
CA TYR A 15 0.71 4.36 17.79
C TYR A 15 0.20 4.56 16.37
N PHE A 16 -0.51 3.61 15.78
CA PHE A 16 -0.94 3.73 14.38
C PHE A 16 -2.00 4.83 14.20
N HIS A 17 -2.84 5.10 15.19
CA HIS A 17 -3.85 6.16 15.11
C HIS A 17 -3.39 7.50 15.69
N GLU A 18 -2.21 7.54 16.31
CA GLU A 18 -1.69 8.75 16.95
C GLU A 18 -0.85 9.59 15.96
N PRO A 19 -1.29 10.80 15.55
CA PRO A 19 -0.62 11.57 14.49
C PRO A 19 0.79 12.03 14.86
N THR A 20 1.07 12.15 16.16
CA THR A 20 2.38 12.56 16.67
C THR A 20 3.40 11.42 16.60
N SER A 21 2.92 10.17 16.53
CA SER A 21 3.75 8.98 16.55
C SER A 21 4.62 8.88 15.29
N GLN A 22 5.79 8.27 15.45
CA GLN A 22 6.67 8.00 14.31
C GLN A 22 6.07 6.94 13.38
N LEU A 23 5.31 5.98 13.93
CA LEU A 23 4.67 4.92 13.15
C LEU A 23 3.68 5.52 12.15
N TYR A 24 2.76 6.39 12.62
CA TYR A 24 1.79 7.06 11.77
C TYR A 24 2.45 7.87 10.65
N LYS A 25 3.48 8.67 10.99
CA LYS A 25 4.21 9.50 10.02
C LYS A 25 4.95 8.68 8.96
N LEU A 26 5.47 7.51 9.33
CA LEU A 26 6.15 6.62 8.38
C LEU A 26 5.14 5.93 7.45
N HIS A 27 3.99 5.51 7.97
CA HIS A 27 2.90 4.97 7.16
C HIS A 27 2.36 5.99 6.15
N ALA A 28 2.11 7.24 6.57
CA ALA A 28 1.69 8.30 5.65
C ALA A 28 2.69 8.56 4.51
N LYS A 29 4.00 8.45 4.79
CA LYS A 29 5.05 8.55 3.75
C LYS A 29 5.03 7.35 2.81
N LEU A 30 4.83 6.15 3.35
CA LEU A 30 4.73 4.93 2.55
C LEU A 30 3.50 5.00 1.63
N ASP A 31 2.34 5.40 2.17
CA ASP A 31 1.09 5.54 1.41
C ASP A 31 1.25 6.52 0.25
N ALA A 32 1.89 7.67 0.48
CA ALA A 32 2.17 8.64 -0.59
C ALA A 32 3.04 8.06 -1.72
N LEU A 33 4.06 7.25 -1.38
CA LEU A 33 4.91 6.57 -2.36
C LEU A 33 4.15 5.48 -3.12
N VAL A 34 3.26 4.75 -2.45
CA VAL A 34 2.40 3.73 -3.07
C VAL A 34 1.43 4.39 -4.05
N LEU A 35 0.74 5.46 -3.64
CA LEU A 35 -0.15 6.22 -4.51
C LEU A 35 0.60 6.72 -5.75
N GLN A 36 1.82 7.25 -5.58
CA GLN A 36 2.66 7.67 -6.70
C GLN A 36 3.01 6.50 -7.65
N ALA A 37 3.36 5.34 -7.12
CA ALA A 37 3.71 4.16 -7.92
C ALA A 37 2.53 3.66 -8.77
N TYR A 38 1.31 3.71 -8.22
CA TYR A 38 0.08 3.37 -8.92
C TYR A 38 -0.53 4.54 -9.72
N ARG A 39 0.06 5.74 -9.63
CA ARG A 39 -0.46 6.99 -10.20
C ARG A 39 -1.88 7.32 -9.72
N PHE A 40 -2.18 6.98 -8.47
CA PHE A 40 -3.41 7.34 -7.78
C PHE A 40 -3.23 8.64 -7.01
N THR A 41 -4.33 9.31 -6.69
CA THR A 41 -4.38 10.51 -5.87
C THR A 41 -5.14 10.24 -4.57
N ALA A 42 -4.94 11.10 -3.57
CA ALA A 42 -5.63 10.94 -2.27
C ALA A 42 -7.14 11.20 -2.36
N ASP A 43 -7.59 11.88 -3.42
CA ASP A 43 -9.00 12.20 -3.67
C ASP A 43 -9.71 11.12 -4.51
N ASP A 44 -8.97 10.13 -5.04
CA ASP A 44 -9.56 9.02 -5.78
C ASP A 44 -10.30 8.06 -4.83
N ASP A 45 -11.36 7.43 -5.34
CA ASP A 45 -11.88 6.21 -4.71
C ASP A 45 -10.88 5.07 -4.92
N LEU A 46 -10.05 4.83 -3.91
CA LEU A 46 -9.01 3.80 -3.96
C LEU A 46 -9.57 2.40 -4.19
N LEU A 47 -10.76 2.09 -3.64
CA LEU A 47 -11.36 0.77 -3.82
C LEU A 47 -11.84 0.58 -5.26
N GLU A 48 -12.44 1.61 -5.85
CA GLU A 48 -12.82 1.60 -7.27
C GLU A 48 -11.61 1.44 -8.19
N LYS A 49 -10.53 2.20 -7.95
CA LYS A 49 -9.30 2.11 -8.74
C LYS A 49 -8.66 0.72 -8.65
N LEU A 50 -8.61 0.15 -7.45
CA LEU A 50 -8.08 -1.21 -7.23
C LEU A 50 -8.96 -2.27 -7.90
N LEU A 51 -10.28 -2.12 -7.86
CA LEU A 51 -11.20 -3.02 -8.56
C LEU A 51 -11.00 -2.96 -10.07
N ALA A 52 -10.92 -1.76 -10.64
CA ALA A 52 -10.68 -1.55 -12.06
C ALA A 52 -9.35 -2.18 -12.51
N LEU A 53 -8.28 -1.96 -11.75
CA LEU A 53 -6.98 -2.57 -11.99
C LEU A 53 -7.06 -4.11 -11.95
N ASN A 54 -7.72 -4.67 -10.93
CA ASN A 54 -7.87 -6.12 -10.81
C ASN A 54 -8.64 -6.74 -11.98
N LEU A 55 -9.69 -6.07 -12.46
CA LEU A 55 -10.46 -6.54 -13.62
C LEU A 55 -9.63 -6.49 -14.91
N GLU A 56 -8.82 -5.44 -15.11
CA GLU A 56 -7.90 -5.34 -16.25
C GLU A 56 -6.85 -6.46 -16.23
N LEU A 57 -6.23 -6.71 -15.07
CA LEU A 57 -5.24 -7.76 -14.89
C LEU A 57 -5.86 -9.14 -15.11
N ALA A 58 -7.03 -9.42 -14.53
CA ALA A 58 -7.74 -10.69 -14.74
C ALA A 58 -8.10 -10.91 -16.22
N ALA A 59 -8.41 -9.85 -16.98
CA ALA A 59 -8.64 -9.94 -18.41
C ALA A 59 -7.35 -10.23 -19.20
N LYS A 60 -6.21 -9.65 -18.80
CA LYS A 60 -4.87 -9.95 -19.36
C LYS A 60 -4.47 -11.41 -19.12
N GLU A 61 -4.64 -11.90 -17.90
CA GLU A 61 -4.37 -13.30 -17.54
C GLU A 61 -5.22 -14.26 -18.37
N LYS A 62 -6.52 -13.96 -18.57
CA LYS A 62 -7.41 -14.77 -19.42
C LYS A 62 -6.96 -14.84 -20.88
N ARG A 63 -6.25 -13.83 -21.38
CA ARG A 63 -5.65 -13.81 -22.73
C ARG A 63 -4.29 -14.51 -22.78
N GLY A 64 -3.77 -15.00 -21.65
CA GLY A 64 -2.47 -15.63 -21.53
C GLY A 64 -1.31 -14.64 -21.46
N GLU A 65 -1.57 -13.36 -21.23
CA GLU A 65 -0.53 -12.34 -21.03
C GLU A 65 0.06 -12.46 -19.62
N ALA A 66 1.38 -12.27 -19.49
CA ALA A 66 2.04 -12.26 -18.20
C ALA A 66 1.66 -11.00 -17.42
N VAL A 67 1.01 -11.18 -16.27
CA VAL A 67 0.80 -10.10 -15.31
C VAL A 67 2.02 -10.01 -14.40
N ILE A 68 2.87 -9.03 -14.71
CA ILE A 68 4.10 -8.76 -13.97
C ILE A 68 3.90 -7.48 -13.15
N GLY A 69 4.16 -7.55 -11.84
CA GLY A 69 4.07 -6.40 -10.97
C GLY A 69 5.07 -5.31 -11.36
N PRO A 70 4.80 -4.03 -11.06
CA PRO A 70 5.64 -2.90 -11.50
C PRO A 70 7.10 -2.93 -11.02
N TRP A 71 7.44 -3.80 -10.07
CA TRP A 71 8.79 -3.98 -9.52
C TRP A 71 9.34 -5.40 -9.68
N ALA A 72 8.64 -6.28 -10.38
CA ALA A 72 9.18 -7.61 -10.64
C ALA A 72 10.34 -7.48 -11.65
N PRO A 73 11.48 -8.14 -11.41
CA PRO A 73 12.60 -8.10 -12.33
C PRO A 73 12.14 -8.61 -13.69
N THR A 74 12.36 -7.83 -14.75
CA THR A 74 12.15 -8.29 -16.13
C THR A 74 13.04 -9.50 -16.36
N GLN A 75 12.42 -10.64 -16.72
CA GLN A 75 13.13 -11.83 -17.17
C GLN A 75 13.88 -11.56 -18.48
#